data_AF-A0A1V4VQJ6-F1
#
_entry.id   AF-A0A1V4VQJ6-F1
#
_cell.length_a   1.000
_cell.length_b   1.000
_cell.length_c   1.000
_cell.angle_alpha   90.00
_cell.angle_beta   90.00
_cell.angle_gamma   90.00
#
_symmetry.space_group_name_H-M   'P 1'
#
loop_
_entity.id
_entity.type
_entity.pdbx_description
1 polymer ?
#
loop_
_entity_poly.entity_id
_entity_poly.type
_entity_poly.pdbx_seq_one_letter_code
_entity_poly.pdbx_strand_id
1 'polypeptide(L)'
;MTPPLRADDIVKLAVGPKKYKDINFTDWETILSEIIVGNSFGVDRIDYLLRDSYHAGVAYGKFDHYRLIDTLRILPRSTGENNVSIEPVLGVEEGGLHSAEALLLARYFMYTQVYSHSFL
;
A
#
# COMPACT_ATOMS: atom_id res chain seq x y z
N MET A 1 22.35 12.61 13.98
CA MET A 1 23.27 12.20 12.90
C MET A 1 22.47 11.30 11.96
N THR A 2 22.19 11.75 10.74
CA THR A 2 21.47 10.94 9.74
C THR A 2 22.43 9.89 9.20
N PRO A 3 22.10 8.59 9.27
CA PRO A 3 22.93 7.55 8.67
C PRO A 3 23.04 7.78 7.14
N PRO A 4 24.16 7.42 6.51
CA PRO A 4 24.30 7.54 5.06
C PRO A 4 23.29 6.65 4.34
N LEU A 5 22.66 7.19 3.29
CA LEU A 5 21.72 6.44 2.44
C LEU A 5 22.48 5.36 1.68
N ARG A 6 22.09 4.09 1.87
CA ARG A 6 22.64 2.95 1.14
C ARG A 6 21.69 2.58 0.02
N ALA A 7 22.22 2.30 -1.17
CA ALA A 7 21.41 1.92 -2.33
C ALA A 7 20.57 0.66 -2.04
N ASP A 8 21.15 -0.30 -1.33
CA ASP A 8 20.47 -1.56 -0.98
C ASP A 8 19.21 -1.33 -0.14
N ASP A 9 19.28 -0.43 0.84
CA ASP A 9 18.13 -0.09 1.72
C ASP A 9 16.99 0.53 0.89
N ILE A 10 17.33 1.39 -0.08
CA ILE A 10 16.36 2.01 -0.99
C ILE A 10 15.71 0.97 -1.89
N VAL A 11 16.51 0.08 -2.49
CA VAL A 11 16.02 -0.98 -3.38
C VAL A 11 15.08 -1.92 -2.62
N LYS A 12 15.44 -2.33 -1.41
CA LYS A 12 14.58 -3.16 -0.56
C LYS A 12 13.22 -2.50 -0.35
N LEU A 13 13.20 -1.23 0.05
CA LEU A 13 11.95 -0.52 0.32
C LEU A 13 11.09 -0.34 -0.95
N ALA A 14 11.70 0.06 -2.06
CA ALA A 14 10.99 0.41 -3.29
C ALA A 14 10.49 -0.81 -4.09
N VAL A 15 11.22 -1.92 -4.07
CA VAL A 15 10.91 -3.09 -4.89
C VAL A 15 10.14 -4.14 -4.07
N GLY A 16 10.53 -4.31 -2.82
CA GLY A 16 9.95 -5.29 -1.90
C GLY A 16 10.33 -6.75 -2.19
N PRO A 17 10.04 -7.65 -1.24
CA PRO A 17 10.50 -9.05 -1.29
C PRO A 17 9.89 -9.86 -2.43
N LYS A 18 8.68 -9.51 -2.89
CA LYS A 18 7.98 -10.24 -3.97
C LYS A 18 8.68 -10.10 -5.32
N LYS A 19 9.29 -8.94 -5.57
CA LYS A 19 9.93 -8.60 -6.86
C LYS A 19 11.45 -8.73 -6.79
N TYR A 20 12.05 -8.60 -5.61
CA TYR A 20 13.50 -8.72 -5.41
C TYR A 20 13.84 -9.96 -4.60
N LYS A 21 13.87 -11.12 -5.27
CA LYS A 21 14.01 -12.44 -4.63
C LYS A 21 15.43 -12.79 -4.19
N ASP A 22 16.42 -12.07 -4.71
CA ASP A 22 17.85 -12.40 -4.53
C ASP A 22 18.44 -11.87 -3.22
N ILE A 23 17.65 -11.15 -2.40
CA ILE A 23 18.09 -10.54 -1.15
C ILE A 23 17.20 -10.98 0.01
N ASN A 24 17.82 -11.22 1.17
CA ASN A 24 17.10 -11.48 2.42
C ASN A 24 16.53 -10.18 3.00
N PHE A 25 15.24 -10.19 3.30
CA PHE A 25 14.54 -9.12 4.00
C PHE A 25 14.36 -9.49 5.46
N THR A 26 14.59 -8.51 6.34
CA THR A 26 14.11 -8.61 7.72
C THR A 26 12.60 -8.39 7.78
N ASP A 27 11.98 -8.79 8.88
CA ASP A 27 10.55 -8.52 9.13
C ASP A 27 10.23 -7.02 9.03
N TRP A 28 11.14 -6.18 9.53
CA TRP A 28 11.02 -4.72 9.45
C TRP A 28 11.11 -4.18 8.02
N GLU A 29 12.07 -4.66 7.22
CA GLU A 29 12.18 -4.25 5.82
C GLU A 29 10.96 -4.72 5.01
N THR A 30 10.44 -5.90 5.33
CA THR A 30 9.24 -6.47 4.71
C THR A 30 8.02 -5.60 5.00
N ILE A 31 7.76 -5.28 6.27
CA ILE A 31 6.60 -4.47 6.64
C ILE A 31 6.70 -3.04 6.15
N LEU A 32 7.90 -2.44 6.18
CA LEU A 32 8.13 -1.09 5.64
C LEU A 32 7.88 -1.06 4.13
N SER A 33 8.36 -2.05 3.39
CA SER A 33 8.08 -2.15 1.96
C SER A 33 6.59 -2.31 1.69
N GLU A 34 5.87 -3.14 2.47
CA GLU A 34 4.41 -3.29 2.33
C GLU A 34 3.66 -1.99 2.68
N ILE A 35 4.12 -1.19 3.65
CA ILE A 35 3.56 0.15 3.95
C ILE A 35 3.77 1.12 2.78
N ILE A 36 4.93 1.08 2.12
CA ILE A 36 5.25 2.06 1.08
C ILE A 36 4.61 1.65 -0.26
N VAL A 37 4.94 0.45 -0.75
CA VAL A 37 4.62 -0.02 -2.11
C VAL A 37 3.59 -1.16 -2.14
N GLY A 38 2.97 -1.47 -1.00
CA GLY A 38 2.00 -2.56 -0.87
C GLY A 38 0.83 -2.47 -1.86
N ASN A 39 0.41 -3.64 -2.34
CA ASN A 39 -0.66 -3.75 -3.35
C ASN A 39 -2.05 -3.42 -2.80
N SER A 40 -2.26 -3.54 -1.49
CA SER A 40 -3.54 -3.23 -0.85
C SER A 40 -3.53 -1.82 -0.28
N PHE A 41 -2.72 -1.58 0.74
CA PHE A 41 -2.74 -0.35 1.56
C PHE A 41 -1.49 0.52 1.43
N GLY A 42 -0.69 0.34 0.37
CA GLY A 42 0.54 1.11 0.15
C GLY A 42 0.28 2.62 0.09
N VAL A 43 1.11 3.40 0.81
CA VAL A 43 0.98 4.86 0.90
C VAL A 43 1.18 5.56 -0.45
N ASP A 44 1.99 4.98 -1.35
CA ASP A 44 2.16 5.45 -2.72
C ASP A 44 0.79 5.58 -3.42
N ARG A 45 -0.09 4.59 -3.23
CA ARG A 45 -1.44 4.60 -3.78
C ARG A 45 -2.36 5.60 -3.12
N ILE A 46 -2.28 5.70 -1.80
CA ILE A 46 -3.07 6.66 -1.04
C ILE A 46 -2.73 8.08 -1.52
N ASP A 47 -1.44 8.39 -1.69
CA ASP A 47 -0.97 9.68 -2.17
C ASP A 47 -1.45 9.98 -3.59
N TYR A 48 -1.14 9.10 -4.56
CA TYR A 48 -1.48 9.43 -5.96
C TYR A 48 -2.99 9.52 -6.17
N LEU A 49 -3.82 8.70 -5.49
CA LEU A 49 -5.27 8.79 -5.63
C LEU A 49 -5.81 10.14 -5.15
N LEU A 50 -5.35 10.61 -3.97
CA LEU A 50 -5.77 11.89 -3.42
C LEU A 50 -5.24 13.06 -4.23
N ARG A 51 -3.95 13.00 -4.60
CA ARG A 51 -3.25 14.01 -5.39
C ARG A 51 -3.87 14.17 -6.77
N ASP A 52 -4.06 13.08 -7.51
CA ASP A 52 -4.53 13.14 -8.89
C ASP A 52 -6.01 13.53 -8.93
N SER A 53 -6.81 13.07 -7.96
CA SER A 53 -8.19 13.53 -7.79
C SER A 53 -8.25 15.04 -7.59
N TYR A 54 -7.38 15.59 -6.73
CA TYR A 54 -7.29 17.03 -6.50
C TYR A 54 -6.90 17.82 -7.76
N HIS A 55 -5.82 17.41 -8.44
CA HIS A 55 -5.31 18.14 -9.61
C HIS A 55 -6.20 17.99 -10.86
N ALA A 56 -6.88 16.86 -11.02
CA ALA A 56 -7.85 16.66 -12.09
C ALA A 56 -9.21 17.31 -11.80
N GLY A 57 -9.44 17.84 -10.59
CA GLY A 57 -10.71 18.47 -10.21
C GLY A 57 -11.87 17.49 -10.07
N VAL A 58 -11.58 16.21 -9.82
CA VAL A 58 -12.58 15.15 -9.65
C VAL A 58 -12.62 14.69 -8.20
N ALA A 59 -13.74 14.09 -7.78
CA ALA A 59 -13.87 13.54 -6.42
C ALA A 59 -13.60 12.03 -6.35
N TYR A 60 -13.27 11.39 -7.48
CA TYR A 60 -13.18 9.94 -7.61
C TYR A 60 -12.11 9.31 -6.73
N GLY A 61 -10.97 9.97 -6.51
CA GLY A 61 -9.89 9.46 -5.69
C GLY A 61 -9.99 9.82 -4.21
N LYS A 62 -11.05 10.53 -3.79
CA LYS A 62 -11.20 11.02 -2.42
C LYS A 62 -11.85 9.96 -1.52
N PHE A 63 -11.15 9.61 -0.45
CA PHE A 63 -11.66 8.74 0.62
C PHE A 63 -11.05 9.14 1.98
N ASP A 64 -11.62 8.63 3.07
CA ASP A 64 -11.12 8.87 4.42
C ASP A 64 -9.87 8.01 4.72
N HIS A 65 -8.73 8.51 4.24
CA HIS A 65 -7.43 7.90 4.43
C HIS A 65 -6.94 7.98 5.88
N TYR A 66 -7.36 8.98 6.66
CA TYR A 66 -7.03 9.06 8.09
C TYR A 66 -7.64 7.90 8.84
N ARG A 67 -8.94 7.64 8.62
CA ARG A 67 -9.62 6.48 9.22
C ARG A 67 -9.00 5.15 8.78
N LEU A 68 -8.60 5.03 7.51
CA LEU A 68 -7.88 3.85 7.03
C LEU A 68 -6.58 3.65 7.82
N ILE A 69 -5.72 4.69 7.89
CA ILE A 69 -4.43 4.63 8.57
C ILE A 69 -4.60 4.25 10.05
N ASP A 70 -5.57 4.83 10.75
CA ASP A 70 -5.85 4.55 12.16
C ASP A 70 -6.24 3.08 12.42
N THR A 71 -6.81 2.42 11.41
CA THR A 71 -7.29 1.03 11.50
C THR A 71 -6.32 0.01 10.91
N LEU A 72 -5.18 0.43 10.36
CA LEU A 72 -4.15 -0.48 9.86
C LEU A 72 -3.48 -1.23 11.02
N ARG A 73 -3.27 -2.53 10.83
CA ARG A 73 -2.59 -3.40 11.79
C ARG A 73 -1.56 -4.27 11.09
N ILE A 74 -0.49 -4.59 11.82
CA ILE A 74 0.49 -5.59 11.39
C ILE A 74 -0.04 -6.95 11.86
N LEU A 75 -0.26 -7.86 10.93
CA LEU A 75 -0.73 -9.22 11.20
C LEU A 75 0.36 -10.23 10.86
N PRO A 76 0.44 -11.37 11.58
CA PRO A 76 1.24 -12.51 11.15
C PRO A 76 0.59 -13.16 9.90
N ARG A 77 1.40 -13.59 8.93
CA ARG A 77 0.90 -14.20 7.69
C ARG A 77 0.40 -15.64 7.88
N SER A 78 -0.91 -15.82 8.01
CA SER A 78 -1.49 -17.16 7.87
C SER A 78 -1.65 -17.54 6.40
N THR A 79 -0.87 -18.51 5.92
CA THR A 79 -1.01 -19.09 4.56
C THR A 79 -1.75 -20.42 4.63
N GLY A 80 -3.07 -20.36 4.79
CA GLY A 80 -3.94 -21.54 4.76
C GLY A 80 -3.74 -22.51 5.93
N GLU A 81 -4.54 -23.58 5.94
CA GLU A 81 -4.75 -24.44 7.12
C GLU A 81 -3.48 -25.13 7.68
N ASN A 82 -2.36 -25.18 6.95
CA ASN A 82 -1.18 -25.95 7.39
C ASN A 82 0.19 -25.29 7.17
N ASN A 83 0.28 -24.01 6.80
CA ASN A 83 1.56 -23.31 6.69
C ASN A 83 1.48 -21.91 7.33
N VAL A 84 2.01 -21.79 8.54
CA VAL A 84 2.23 -20.49 9.19
C VAL A 84 3.48 -19.86 8.57
N SER A 85 3.29 -18.91 7.66
CA SER A 85 4.39 -18.05 7.23
C SER A 85 4.56 -16.97 8.29
N ILE A 86 5.81 -16.70 8.71
CA ILE A 86 6.08 -15.75 9.80
C ILE A 86 6.13 -14.31 9.26
N GLU A 87 6.03 -14.12 7.94
CA GLU A 87 6.15 -12.79 7.33
C GLU A 87 5.06 -11.84 7.84
N PRO A 88 5.41 -10.60 8.25
CA PRO A 88 4.41 -9.62 8.64
C PRO A 88 3.65 -9.10 7.42
N VAL A 89 2.33 -8.96 7.53
CA VAL A 89 1.47 -8.37 6.50
C VAL A 89 0.63 -7.23 7.07
N LEU A 90 0.20 -6.30 6.22
CA LEU A 90 -0.77 -5.29 6.61
C LEU A 90 -2.18 -5.85 6.53
N GLY A 91 -2.91 -5.72 7.63
CA GLY A 91 -4.35 -5.90 7.71
C GLY A 91 -5.05 -4.62 8.13
N VAL A 92 -6.37 -4.70 8.20
CA VAL A 92 -7.24 -3.63 8.70
C VAL A 92 -8.14 -4.21 9.79
N GLU A 93 -8.38 -3.44 10.85
CA GLU A 93 -9.42 -3.79 11.82
C GLU A 93 -10.80 -3.77 11.18
N GLU A 94 -11.75 -4.51 11.77
CA GLU A 94 -13.14 -4.56 11.32
C GLU A 94 -13.77 -3.16 11.20
N GLY A 95 -13.47 -2.27 12.15
CA GLY A 95 -13.94 -0.87 12.11
C GLY A 95 -13.38 -0.03 10.95
N GLY A 96 -12.35 -0.51 10.26
CA GLY A 96 -11.74 0.13 9.09
C GLY A 96 -12.18 -0.47 7.75
N LEU A 97 -13.06 -1.48 7.77
CA LEU A 97 -13.50 -2.19 6.56
C LEU A 97 -14.05 -1.23 5.50
N HIS A 98 -14.95 -0.33 5.88
CA HIS A 98 -15.53 0.64 4.94
C HIS A 98 -14.48 1.60 4.36
N SER A 99 -13.46 1.96 5.13
CA SER A 99 -12.35 2.79 4.63
C SER A 99 -11.48 2.04 3.63
N ALA A 100 -11.26 0.74 3.85
CA ALA A 100 -10.57 -0.14 2.91
C ALA A 100 -11.37 -0.32 1.60
N GLU A 101 -12.70 -0.49 1.70
CA GLU A 101 -13.59 -0.55 0.52
C GLU A 101 -13.60 0.77 -0.25
N ALA A 102 -13.64 1.90 0.46
CA ALA A 102 -13.59 3.22 -0.14
C ALA A 102 -12.29 3.44 -0.94
N LEU A 103 -11.14 2.97 -0.43
CA LEU A 103 -9.87 2.98 -1.19
C LEU A 103 -9.98 2.17 -2.49
N LEU A 104 -10.58 0.98 -2.43
CA LEU A 104 -10.76 0.12 -3.62
C LEU A 104 -11.66 0.80 -4.66
N LEU A 105 -12.78 1.38 -4.23
CA LEU A 105 -13.70 2.13 -5.08
C LEU A 105 -13.03 3.37 -5.67
N ALA A 106 -12.28 4.12 -4.86
CA ALA A 106 -11.55 5.29 -5.31
C ALA A 106 -10.56 4.94 -6.42
N ARG A 107 -9.83 3.83 -6.24
CA ARG A 107 -8.93 3.29 -7.27
C ARG A 107 -9.68 2.92 -8.54
N TYR A 108 -10.80 2.21 -8.42
CA TYR A 108 -11.60 1.79 -9.56
C TYR A 108 -12.12 2.99 -10.36
N PHE A 109 -12.65 4.02 -9.69
CA PHE A 109 -13.15 5.22 -10.36
C PHE A 109 -12.03 6.05 -10.98
N MET A 110 -10.91 6.26 -10.27
CA MET A 110 -9.74 6.94 -10.87
C MET A 110 -9.24 6.21 -12.11
N TYR A 111 -9.17 4.87 -12.06
CA TYR A 111 -8.74 4.08 -13.22
C TYR A 111 -9.70 4.20 -14.40
N THR A 112 -11.01 4.06 -14.16
CA THR A 112 -12.00 4.05 -15.24
C THR A 112 -12.27 5.44 -15.83
N GLN A 113 -12.27 6.48 -15.00
CA GLN A 113 -12.67 7.83 -15.41
C GLN A 113 -11.49 8.72 -15.81
N VAL A 114 -10.31 8.51 -15.21
CA VAL A 114 -9.14 9.37 -15.43
C VAL A 114 -8.06 8.63 -16.20
N TYR A 115 -7.56 7.50 -15.67
CA TYR A 115 -6.37 6.85 -16.25
C TYR A 115 -6.65 6.08 -17.55
N SER A 116 -7.85 5.52 -17.71
CA SER A 116 -8.23 4.76 -18.91
C SER A 116 -8.98 5.60 -19.95
N HIS A 117 -8.90 6.93 -19.85
CA HIS A 117 -9.58 7.80 -20.78
C HIS A 117 -8.87 7.73 -22.16
N SER A 118 -9.55 7.20 -23.18
CA SER A 118 -8.98 6.88 -24.50
C SER A 118 -8.51 8.09 -25.34
N PHE A 119 -8.60 9.31 -24.80
CA PHE A 119 -8.27 10.57 -25.49
C PHE A 119 -7.09 11.34 -24.85
N LEU A 120 -6.34 10.69 -23.95
CA LEU A 120 -4.97 11.10 -23.61
C LEU A 120 -3.95 10.37 -24.51
#